data_AF-A0A7Y1VJ67-F1
#
_entry.id   AF-A0A7Y1VJ67-F1
#
_cell.length_a   1.000
_cell.length_b   1.000
_cell.length_c   1.000
_cell.angle_alpha   90.00
_cell.angle_beta   90.00
_cell.angle_gamma   90.00
#
_symmetry.space_group_name_H-M   'P 1'
#
loop_
_entity.id
_entity.type
_entity.pdbx_description
1 polymer ?
#
loop_
_entity_poly.entity_id
_entity_poly.type
_entity_poly.pdbx_seq_one_letter_code
_entity_poly.pdbx_strand_id
1 'polypeptide(L)' 'MTQTLMETHFQFPGQVGFYKGKVREVYTLQNDILVMIATDRLSAFDVVMPRGIPYKGQILNQIASKMMKATEDLVPNWL' A
#
# COMPACT_ATOMS: atom_id res chain seq x y z
N MET A 1 13.54 11.40 15.48
CA MET A 1 12.16 11.65 15.00
C MET A 1 11.68 10.40 14.27
N THR A 2 10.50 9.88 14.55
CA THR A 2 9.92 8.76 13.81
C THR A 2 9.46 9.24 12.44
N GLN A 3 10.17 8.85 11.39
CA GLN A 3 9.89 9.23 10.02
C GLN A 3 8.68 8.42 9.50
N THR A 4 7.63 9.10 9.05
CA THR A 4 6.43 8.50 8.45
C THR A 4 6.54 8.46 6.93
N LEU A 5 6.13 7.38 6.30
CA LEU A 5 6.01 7.31 4.84
C LEU A 5 4.71 7.98 4.37
N MET A 6 4.76 9.28 4.11
CA MET A 6 3.59 10.06 3.65
C MET A 6 3.36 9.92 2.15
N GLU A 7 4.43 9.85 1.37
CA GLU A 7 4.40 9.76 -0.10
C GLU A 7 5.54 8.89 -0.59
N THR A 8 5.41 8.35 -1.80
CA THR A 8 6.48 7.62 -2.47
C THR A 8 6.84 8.27 -3.81
N HIS A 9 8.12 8.15 -4.17
CA HIS A 9 8.66 8.68 -5.42
C HIS A 9 9.52 7.62 -6.10
N PHE A 10 9.04 6.37 -6.09
CA PHE A 10 9.73 5.28 -6.78
C PHE A 10 9.54 5.39 -8.30
N GLN A 11 10.52 4.84 -9.01
CA GLN A 11 10.45 4.61 -10.45
C GLN A 11 10.84 3.15 -10.67
N PHE A 12 9.87 2.36 -11.14
CA PHE A 12 10.09 0.94 -11.38
C PHE A 12 10.36 0.69 -12.88
N PRO A 13 11.23 -0.28 -13.23
CA PRO A 13 11.37 -0.73 -14.61
C PRO A 13 10.02 -1.22 -15.17
N GLY A 14 9.70 -0.80 -16.39
CA GLY A 14 8.44 -1.18 -17.04
C GLY A 14 7.19 -0.54 -16.40
N GLN A 15 7.33 0.50 -15.59
CA GLN A 15 6.19 1.25 -15.06
C GLN A 15 5.42 1.96 -16.18
N VAL A 16 4.12 1.71 -16.26
CA VAL A 16 3.19 2.30 -17.23
C VAL A 16 2.16 3.22 -16.58
N GLY A 17 2.02 3.19 -15.25
CA GLY A 17 1.06 4.01 -14.54
C GLY A 17 1.42 4.25 -13.09
N PHE A 18 0.85 5.32 -12.53
CA PHE A 18 0.93 5.65 -11.12
C PHE A 18 -0.41 6.23 -10.65
N TYR A 19 -0.92 5.73 -9.53
CA TYR A 19 -2.13 6.21 -8.90
C TYR A 19 -1.89 6.43 -7.40
N LYS A 20 -2.22 7.63 -6.93
CA LYS A 20 -2.13 8.00 -5.52
C LYS A 20 -3.53 8.03 -4.89
N GLY A 21 -3.85 6.98 -4.14
CA GLY A 21 -5.07 6.92 -3.34
C GLY A 21 -4.94 7.67 -2.01
N LYS A 22 -5.95 7.54 -1.13
CA LYS A 22 -5.96 8.15 0.22
C LYS A 22 -4.84 7.62 1.13
N VAL A 23 -4.65 6.29 1.12
CA VAL A 23 -3.72 5.59 2.03
C VAL A 23 -2.78 4.60 1.32
N ARG A 24 -2.97 4.37 0.02
CA ARG A 24 -2.13 3.50 -0.81
C ARG A 24 -1.67 4.24 -2.05
N GLU A 25 -0.50 3.88 -2.52
CA GLU A 25 0.03 4.28 -3.81
C GLU A 25 0.21 3.03 -4.66
N VAL A 26 -0.23 3.09 -5.91
CA VAL A 26 -0.25 1.96 -6.83
C VAL A 26 0.59 2.30 -8.04
N TYR A 27 1.60 1.49 -8.28
CA TYR A 27 2.43 1.56 -9.47
C TYR A 27 2.01 0.41 -10.39
N THR A 28 1.55 0.76 -11.60
CA THR A 28 1.20 -0.22 -12.62
C THR A 28 2.44 -0.48 -13.47
N LEU A 29 2.83 -1.74 -13.57
CA LEU A 29 3.90 -2.20 -14.44
C LEU A 29 3.30 -2.89 -15.68
N GLN A 30 4.15 -3.16 -16.67
CA GLN A 30 3.78 -4.03 -17.80
C GLN A 30 3.33 -5.42 -17.31
N ASN A 31 2.63 -6.16 -18.18
CA ASN A 31 2.13 -7.50 -17.93
C ASN A 31 1.12 -7.59 -16.76
N ASP A 32 0.30 -6.53 -16.61
CA ASP A 32 -0.78 -6.45 -15.61
C ASP A 32 -0.31 -6.61 -14.14
N ILE A 33 0.96 -6.31 -13.87
CA ILE A 33 1.54 -6.35 -12.52
C ILE A 33 1.28 -5.03 -11.80
N LEU A 34 0.77 -5.12 -10.57
CA LEU A 34 0.56 -3.98 -9.68
C LEU A 34 1.48 -4.06 -8.47
N VAL A 35 2.24 -2.99 -8.23
CA VAL A 35 2.98 -2.79 -6.98
C VAL A 35 2.16 -1.85 -6.10
N MET A 36 1.60 -2.39 -5.02
CA MET A 36 0.79 -1.63 -4.07
C MET A 36 1.60 -1.30 -2.82
N ILE A 37 1.75 0.00 -2.53
CA ILE A 37 2.45 0.48 -1.34
C ILE A 37 1.43 1.00 -0.32
N ALA A 38 1.37 0.36 0.85
CA ALA A 38 0.62 0.86 1.99
C ALA A 38 1.43 1.97 2.69
N THR A 39 0.92 3.20 2.65
CA THR A 39 1.59 4.36 3.27
C THR A 39 1.21 4.51 4.75
N ASP A 40 1.89 5.42 5.45
CA ASP A 40 1.57 5.80 6.83
C ASP A 40 0.45 6.84 6.91
N ARG A 41 -0.11 7.28 5.76
CA ARG A 41 -1.25 8.19 5.71
C ARG A 41 -2.48 7.57 6.37
N LEU A 42 -3.22 8.41 7.07
CA LEU A 42 -4.50 8.09 7.70
C LEU A 42 -5.58 8.98 7.08
N SER A 43 -6.78 8.45 6.87
CA SER A 43 -7.94 9.23 6.47
C SER A 43 -9.11 8.99 7.41
N ALA A 44 -9.88 10.03 7.71
CA ALA A 44 -11.16 9.95 8.40
C ALA A 44 -12.09 11.02 7.84
N PHE A 45 -13.41 10.74 7.80
CA PHE A 45 -14.41 11.65 7.21
C PHE A 45 -14.03 12.13 5.80
N ASP A 46 -13.55 11.20 4.97
CA ASP A 46 -13.06 11.43 3.60
C ASP A 46 -11.86 12.38 3.42
N VAL A 47 -11.25 12.86 4.51
CA VAL A 47 -10.07 13.73 4.48
C VAL A 47 -8.82 12.94 4.90
N VAL A 48 -7.73 13.14 4.16
CA VAL A 48 -6.40 12.61 4.52
C VAL A 48 -5.76 13.55 5.54
N MET A 49 -5.32 12.99 6.66
CA MET A 49 -4.73 13.75 7.76
C MET A 49 -3.32 14.25 7.39
N PRO A 50 -2.92 15.45 7.86
CA PRO A 50 -1.62 16.04 7.53
C PRO A 50 -0.44 15.28 8.17
N ARG A 51 -0.70 14.49 9.22
CA ARG A 51 0.31 13.69 9.93
C ARG A 51 -0.02 12.21 9.84
N GLY A 52 0.95 11.42 9.39
CA GLY A 52 0.85 9.96 9.35
C GLY A 52 1.08 9.31 10.71
N ILE A 53 0.77 8.02 10.78
CA ILE A 53 1.10 7.16 11.93
C ILE A 53 2.32 6.32 11.56
N PRO A 54 3.47 6.48 12.26
CA PRO A 54 4.68 5.72 11.94
C PRO A 54 4.42 4.21 11.91
N TYR A 55 4.94 3.54 10.88
CA TYR A 55 4.84 2.09 10.68
C TYR A 55 3.43 1.54 10.45
N LYS A 56 2.42 2.40 10.30
CA LYS A 56 1.05 1.97 10.00
C LYS A 56 1.00 1.19 8.68
N GLY A 57 1.64 1.69 7.63
CA GLY A 57 1.67 1.01 6.34
C GLY A 57 2.29 -0.39 6.45
N GLN A 58 3.41 -0.49 7.17
CA GLN A 58 4.13 -1.74 7.43
C GLN A 58 3.26 -2.76 8.17
N ILE A 59 2.67 -2.38 9.31
CA ILE A 59 1.89 -3.34 10.12
C ILE A 59 0.62 -3.79 9.39
N LEU A 60 -0.03 -2.90 8.63
CA LEU A 60 -1.20 -3.28 7.83
C LEU A 60 -0.84 -4.25 6.71
N ASN A 61 0.34 -4.09 6.08
CA ASN A 61 0.80 -5.03 5.05
C ASN A 61 1.06 -6.42 5.64
N GLN A 62 1.68 -6.49 6.83
CA GLN A 62 1.93 -7.76 7.53
C GLN A 62 0.64 -8.45 7.97
N ILE A 63 -0.34 -7.70 8.50
CA ILE A 63 -1.65 -8.25 8.85
C ILE A 63 -2.35 -8.80 7.61
N ALA A 64 -2.35 -8.04 6.51
CA ALA A 64 -2.96 -8.47 5.25
C ALA A 64 -2.33 -9.78 4.73
N SER A 65 -0.99 -9.86 4.71
CA SER A 65 -0.26 -11.06 4.30
C SER A 65 -0.59 -12.26 5.20
N LYS A 66 -0.61 -12.07 6.53
CA LYS A 66 -0.98 -13.14 7.47
C LYS A 66 -2.40 -13.66 7.22
N MET A 67 -3.37 -12.77 7.00
CA MET A 67 -4.76 -13.16 6.81
C MET A 67 -4.97 -13.88 5.49
N MET A 68 -4.43 -13.36 4.39
CA MET A 68 -4.49 -14.01 3.07
C MET A 68 -3.85 -15.39 3.08
N LYS A 69 -2.69 -15.54 3.76
CA LYS A 69 -2.05 -16.85 3.90
C LYS A 69 -2.91 -17.84 4.68
N ALA A 70 -3.61 -17.36 5.71
CA ALA A 70 -4.48 -18.18 6.55
C ALA A 70 -5.80 -18.59 5.86
N THR A 71 -6.15 -17.97 4.72
CA THR A 71 -7.40 -18.24 4.00
C THR A 71 -7.16 -18.65 2.54
N GLU A 72 -5.94 -19.02 2.18
CA GLU A 72 -5.57 -19.35 0.79
C GLU A 72 -6.26 -20.62 0.28
N ASP A 73 -6.65 -21.52 1.18
CA ASP A 73 -7.41 -22.75 0.92
C ASP A 73 -8.90 -22.49 0.66
N LEU A 74 -9.42 -21.33 1.09
CA LEU A 74 -10.83 -20.97 0.97
C LEU A 74 -11.11 -20.18 -0.32
N VAL A 75 -10.20 -19.25 -0.68
CA VAL A 75 -10.36 -18.39 -1.87
C VAL A 75 -9.00 -18.00 -2.45
N PRO A 76 -8.82 -18.07 -3.78
CA PRO A 76 -7.62 -17.56 -4.43
C PRO A 76 -7.41 -16.09 -4.10
N ASN A 77 -6.17 -15.73 -3.79
CA ASN A 77 -5.75 -14.36 -3.53
C ASN A 77 -4.37 -14.13 -4.15
N TRP A 78 -3.79 -12.94 -3.93
CA TRP A 78 -2.58 -12.50 -4.63
C TRP A 78 -1.26 -12.82 -3.90
N LEU A 79 -1.32 -13.57 -2.80
CA LEU A 79 -0.12 -14.13 -2.16
C LEU A 79 0.40 -15.36 -2.91
#